data_AF-A0A431IKX0-F1
#
_entry.id   AF-A0A431IKX0-F1
#
_cell.length_a   1.000
_cell.length_b   1.000
_cell.length_c   1.000
_cell.angle_alpha   90.00
_cell.angle_beta   90.00
_cell.angle_gamma   90.00
#
_symmetry.space_group_name_H-M   'P 1'
#
loop_
_entity.id
_entity.type
_entity.pdbx_description
1 polymer ?
#
loop_
_entity_poly.entity_id
_entity_poly.type
_entity_poly.pdbx_seq_one_letter_code
_entity_poly.pdbx_strand_id
1 'polypeptide(L)'
;MQVRNYCLVCEAETKNPKFCSSSCAASFNNRHKPKRTKKQTSCRTCGSPLTVSRNKYCSPACDPTKRDWSKTTIAEIQAEARYQGSAQIRRMARKLWQEQNPKPVCFCCGYTQHVEVCHIKSIASFDAAATVAEVNAPSNLVGLCPNHHWEFDRGLLRLPGLEPGPIV
;
A
#
# COMPACT_ATOMS: atom_id res chain seq x y z
N MET A 1 -28.31 -53.93 -28.96
CA MET A 1 -26.93 -54.16 -28.47
C MET A 1 -26.55 -53.00 -27.56
N GLN A 2 -26.23 -53.24 -26.29
CA GLN A 2 -25.70 -52.19 -25.41
C GLN A 2 -24.24 -51.94 -25.79
N VAL A 3 -23.91 -50.70 -26.16
CA VAL A 3 -22.52 -50.27 -26.39
C VAL A 3 -21.84 -50.15 -25.04
N ARG A 4 -20.80 -50.96 -24.81
CA ARG A 4 -19.96 -50.86 -23.62
C ARG A 4 -18.91 -49.77 -23.85
N ASN A 5 -18.81 -48.81 -22.94
CA ASN A 5 -17.74 -47.81 -22.95
C ASN A 5 -16.67 -48.20 -21.93
N TYR A 6 -15.42 -47.90 -22.26
CA TYR A 6 -14.26 -48.16 -21.40
C TYR A 6 -13.53 -46.84 -21.11
N CYS A 7 -13.04 -46.70 -19.89
CA CYS A 7 -12.30 -45.51 -19.47
C CYS A 7 -10.97 -45.40 -20.22
N LEU A 8 -10.68 -44.25 -20.82
CA LEU A 8 -9.43 -43.99 -21.54
C LEU A 8 -8.16 -43.95 -20.66
N VAL A 9 -8.29 -44.12 -19.34
CA VAL A 9 -7.16 -44.04 -18.38
C VAL A 9 -6.93 -45.33 -17.61
N CYS A 10 -7.98 -45.97 -17.11
CA CYS A 10 -7.88 -47.17 -16.29
C CYS A 10 -8.61 -48.38 -16.88
N GLU A 11 -9.17 -48.25 -18.09
CA GLU A 11 -9.82 -49.33 -18.85
C GLU A 11 -11.04 -49.97 -18.18
N ALA A 12 -11.49 -49.44 -17.05
CA ALA A 12 -12.72 -49.91 -16.39
C ALA A 12 -13.96 -49.63 -17.26
N GLU A 13 -14.91 -50.58 -17.25
CA GLU A 13 -16.22 -50.41 -17.88
C GLU A 13 -16.95 -49.23 -17.23
N THR A 14 -17.53 -48.37 -18.05
CA THR A 14 -18.18 -47.16 -17.58
C THR A 14 -19.42 -46.83 -18.41
N LYS A 15 -20.38 -46.16 -17.75
CA LYS A 15 -21.55 -45.58 -18.41
C LYS A 15 -21.21 -44.28 -19.16
N ASN A 16 -20.10 -43.63 -18.81
CA ASN A 16 -19.63 -42.41 -19.46
C ASN A 16 -18.84 -42.78 -20.73
N PRO A 17 -19.04 -42.09 -21.86
CA PRO A 17 -18.32 -42.39 -23.11
C PRO A 17 -16.79 -42.36 -23.05
N LYS A 18 -16.18 -41.68 -22.06
CA LYS A 18 -14.72 -41.45 -22.04
C LYS A 18 -14.02 -41.77 -20.72
N PHE A 19 -14.64 -41.48 -19.57
CA PHE A 19 -13.96 -41.58 -18.27
C PHE A 19 -14.86 -42.13 -17.18
N CYS A 20 -14.35 -43.06 -16.37
CA CYS A 20 -15.10 -43.63 -15.25
C CYS A 20 -15.24 -42.69 -14.04
N SER A 21 -14.41 -41.65 -13.93
CA SER A 21 -14.44 -40.68 -12.83
C SER A 21 -13.85 -39.33 -13.22
N SER A 22 -14.12 -38.30 -12.40
CA SER A 22 -13.48 -36.98 -12.50
C SER A 22 -11.96 -37.07 -12.37
N SER A 23 -11.44 -38.01 -11.58
CA SER A 23 -10.01 -38.27 -11.44
C SER A 23 -9.39 -38.80 -12.73
N CYS A 24 -10.05 -39.74 -13.42
CA CYS A 24 -9.57 -40.24 -14.72
C CYS A 24 -9.63 -39.13 -15.79
N ALA A 25 -10.70 -38.35 -15.83
CA ALA A 25 -10.79 -37.20 -16.71
C ALA A 25 -9.65 -36.19 -16.45
N ALA A 26 -9.37 -35.89 -15.18
CA ALA A 26 -8.28 -35.00 -14.78
C ALA A 26 -6.90 -35.53 -15.18
N SER A 27 -6.60 -36.82 -14.92
CA SER A 27 -5.33 -37.45 -15.30
C SER A 27 -5.12 -37.43 -16.82
N PHE A 28 -6.16 -37.77 -17.59
CA PHE A 28 -6.10 -37.70 -19.05
C PHE A 28 -5.82 -36.27 -19.53
N ASN A 29 -6.56 -35.28 -18.99
CA ASN A 29 -6.39 -33.88 -19.35
C ASN A 29 -5.02 -33.32 -18.94
N ASN A 30 -4.52 -33.67 -17.75
CA ASN A 30 -3.20 -33.25 -17.29
C ASN A 30 -2.06 -33.80 -18.17
N ARG A 31 -2.24 -35.00 -18.75
CA ARG A 31 -1.28 -35.61 -19.69
C ARG A 31 -1.37 -34.99 -21.09
N HIS A 32 -2.58 -34.79 -21.62
CA HIS A 32 -2.79 -34.32 -23.00
C HIS A 32 -2.74 -32.80 -23.15
N LYS A 33 -3.07 -32.07 -22.09
CA LYS A 33 -3.04 -30.60 -22.01
C LYS A 33 -2.28 -30.20 -20.73
N PRO A 34 -0.96 -30.45 -20.68
CA PRO A 34 -0.16 -30.13 -19.51
C PRO A 34 -0.29 -28.65 -19.15
N LYS A 35 -0.21 -28.34 -17.85
CA LYS A 35 -0.29 -26.96 -17.38
C LYS A 35 0.80 -26.12 -18.08
N ARG A 36 0.40 -24.98 -18.65
CA ARG A 36 1.31 -24.04 -19.30
C ARG A 36 2.44 -23.65 -18.35
N THR A 37 3.69 -23.77 -18.80
CA THR A 37 4.83 -23.21 -18.08
C THR A 37 4.73 -21.68 -18.08
N LYS A 38 4.82 -21.08 -16.90
CA LYS A 38 4.86 -19.62 -16.79
C LYS A 38 6.20 -19.15 -17.34
N LYS A 39 6.17 -18.22 -18.30
CA LYS A 39 7.40 -17.57 -18.78
C LYS A 39 7.96 -16.70 -17.65
N GLN A 40 9.27 -16.81 -17.43
CA GLN A 40 9.97 -15.89 -16.54
C GLN A 40 10.02 -14.52 -17.22
N THR A 41 9.58 -13.49 -16.51
CA THR A 41 9.63 -12.09 -16.97
C THR A 41 10.83 -11.41 -16.35
N SER A 42 11.41 -10.42 -17.05
CA SER A 42 12.52 -9.61 -16.58
C SER A 42 12.08 -8.20 -16.20
N CYS A 43 12.85 -7.54 -15.34
CA CYS A 43 12.69 -6.14 -15.02
C CYS A 43 12.94 -5.28 -16.26
N ARG A 44 12.07 -4.30 -16.52
CA ARG A 44 12.21 -3.37 -17.65
C ARG A 44 13.40 -2.41 -17.55
N THR A 45 13.99 -2.26 -16.37
CA THR A 45 15.07 -1.28 -16.11
C THR A 45 16.43 -1.95 -16.04
N CYS A 46 16.58 -3.01 -15.23
CA CYS A 46 17.86 -3.69 -15.03
C CYS A 46 17.95 -5.09 -15.66
N GLY A 47 16.86 -5.61 -16.23
CA GLY A 47 16.83 -6.95 -16.83
C GLY A 47 16.79 -8.12 -15.84
N SER A 48 16.91 -7.90 -14.53
CA SER A 48 16.89 -8.98 -13.54
C SER A 48 15.60 -9.80 -13.57
N PRO A 49 15.67 -11.12 -13.31
CA PRO A 49 14.50 -11.98 -13.31
C PRO A 49 13.50 -11.58 -12.24
N LEU A 50 12.21 -11.58 -12.60
CA LEU A 50 11.12 -11.27 -11.69
C LEU A 50 10.51 -12.55 -11.12
N THR A 51 10.25 -12.55 -9.82
CA THR A 51 9.58 -13.63 -9.10
C THR A 51 8.09 -13.72 -9.43
N VAL A 52 7.47 -12.58 -9.80
CA VAL A 52 6.05 -12.49 -10.13
C VAL A 52 5.88 -11.88 -11.52
N SER A 53 5.21 -12.62 -12.41
CA SER A 53 5.07 -12.24 -13.83
C SER A 53 4.30 -10.94 -14.09
N ARG A 54 3.51 -10.47 -13.11
CA ARG A 54 2.75 -9.23 -13.19
C ARG A 54 3.59 -7.98 -12.91
N ASN A 55 4.75 -8.15 -12.26
CA ASN A 55 5.61 -7.03 -11.92
C ASN A 55 6.31 -6.54 -13.20
N LYS A 56 6.53 -5.22 -13.29
CA LYS A 56 7.31 -4.61 -14.38
C LYS A 56 8.75 -4.34 -13.97
N TYR A 57 8.99 -4.20 -12.66
CA TYR A 57 10.27 -3.83 -12.08
C TYR A 57 10.61 -4.74 -10.91
N CYS A 58 11.91 -4.99 -10.68
CA CYS A 58 12.38 -5.88 -9.61
C CYS A 58 12.37 -5.21 -8.23
N SER A 59 12.50 -3.89 -8.19
CA SER A 59 12.58 -3.11 -6.95
C SER A 59 11.99 -1.71 -7.14
N PRO A 60 11.66 -1.00 -6.04
CA PRO A 60 11.29 0.40 -6.10
C PRO A 60 12.32 1.29 -6.81
N ALA A 61 13.61 1.00 -6.66
CA ALA A 61 14.69 1.76 -7.31
C ALA A 61 14.70 1.60 -8.84
N CYS A 62 14.19 0.47 -9.35
CA CYS A 62 14.06 0.24 -10.79
C CYS A 62 12.75 0.77 -11.37
N ASP A 63 11.81 1.23 -10.55
CA ASP A 63 10.51 1.69 -11.00
C ASP A 63 10.54 3.22 -11.22
N PRO A 64 10.62 3.71 -12.48
CA PRO A 64 10.69 5.15 -12.75
C PRO A 64 9.40 5.87 -12.37
N THR A 65 8.30 5.15 -12.12
CA THR A 65 7.05 5.75 -11.65
C THR A 65 7.07 6.04 -10.15
N LYS A 66 8.05 5.49 -9.41
CA LYS A 66 8.20 5.76 -7.99
C LYS A 66 9.01 7.02 -7.77
N ARG A 67 8.29 8.08 -7.41
CA ARG A 67 8.86 9.32 -6.89
C ARG A 67 9.38 9.13 -5.48
N ASP A 68 10.58 9.65 -5.21
CA ASP A 68 11.08 9.85 -3.85
C ASP A 68 10.42 11.09 -3.25
N TRP A 69 9.37 10.86 -2.46
CA TRP A 69 8.61 11.94 -1.83
C TRP A 69 9.42 12.72 -0.81
N SER A 70 10.48 12.16 -0.22
CA SER A 70 11.24 12.82 0.84
C SER A 70 11.92 14.10 0.36
N LYS A 71 12.33 14.14 -0.92
CA LYS A 71 13.04 15.26 -1.54
C LYS A 71 12.12 16.25 -2.26
N THR A 72 10.88 15.85 -2.48
CA THR A 72 9.87 16.68 -3.13
C THR A 72 9.53 17.89 -2.26
N THR A 73 9.44 19.07 -2.87
CA THR A 73 9.03 20.31 -2.16
C THR A 73 7.52 20.47 -2.09
N ILE A 74 7.02 21.30 -1.17
CA ILE A 74 5.60 21.66 -1.09
C ILE A 74 5.14 22.29 -2.41
N ALA A 75 5.96 23.18 -3.01
CA ALA A 75 5.66 23.85 -4.27
C ALA A 75 5.42 22.86 -5.41
N GLU A 76 6.29 21.85 -5.57
CA GLU A 76 6.14 20.83 -6.60
C GLU A 76 4.84 20.04 -6.45
N ILE A 77 4.47 19.68 -5.22
CA ILE A 77 3.23 18.96 -4.93
C ILE A 77 2.01 19.83 -5.24
N GLN A 78 2.03 21.09 -4.82
CA GLN A 78 0.92 22.02 -5.06
C GLN A 78 0.76 22.35 -6.55
N ALA A 79 1.86 22.40 -7.31
CA ALA A 79 1.83 22.59 -8.75
C ALA A 79 1.15 21.42 -9.48
N GLU A 80 1.45 20.18 -9.10
CA GLU A 80 0.84 18.97 -9.70
C GLU A 80 -0.59 18.75 -9.22
N ALA A 81 -0.85 19.00 -7.93
CA ALA A 81 -2.08 18.59 -7.25
C ALA A 81 -2.70 19.76 -6.49
N ARG A 82 -3.07 20.84 -7.20
CA ARG A 82 -3.64 22.10 -6.65
C ARG A 82 -4.41 21.95 -5.34
N TYR A 83 -5.53 21.22 -5.35
CA TYR A 83 -6.41 21.07 -4.17
C TYR A 83 -6.06 19.88 -3.27
N GLN A 84 -5.24 18.94 -3.76
CA GLN A 84 -4.98 17.66 -3.09
C GLN A 84 -3.56 17.57 -2.50
N GLY A 85 -2.72 18.58 -2.70
CA GLY A 85 -1.33 18.55 -2.27
C GLY A 85 -1.17 18.36 -0.76
N SER A 86 -1.89 19.14 0.04
CA SER A 86 -1.89 18.98 1.50
C SER A 86 -2.46 17.64 1.94
N ALA A 87 -3.47 17.10 1.25
CA ALA A 87 -4.02 15.78 1.54
C ALA A 87 -2.99 14.67 1.30
N GLN A 88 -2.17 14.81 0.26
CA GLN A 88 -1.07 13.90 -0.05
C GLN A 88 0.02 13.94 1.01
N ILE A 89 0.41 15.13 1.48
CA ILE A 89 1.38 15.31 2.57
C ILE A 89 0.88 14.63 3.85
N ARG A 90 -0.37 14.88 4.25
CA ARG A 90 -1.00 14.24 5.43
C ARG A 90 -1.06 12.72 5.32
N ARG A 91 -1.38 12.18 4.13
CA ARG A 91 -1.38 10.73 3.89
C ARG A 91 0.00 10.12 4.14
N MET A 92 1.06 10.80 3.72
CA MET A 92 2.45 10.36 3.93
C MET A 92 2.85 10.48 5.40
N ALA A 93 2.48 11.58 6.07
CA ALA A 93 2.70 11.79 7.51
C ALA A 93 2.10 10.65 8.35
N ARG A 94 0.83 10.30 8.09
CA ARG A 94 0.15 9.19 8.78
C ARG A 94 0.90 7.88 8.65
N LYS A 95 1.34 7.56 7.44
CA LYS A 95 2.07 6.32 7.17
C LYS A 95 3.39 6.27 7.95
N LEU A 96 4.20 7.32 7.86
CA LEU A 96 5.50 7.40 8.54
C LEU A 96 5.35 7.32 10.07
N TRP A 97 4.35 8.03 10.61
CA TRP A 97 4.12 8.05 12.05
C TRP A 97 3.61 6.69 12.57
N GLN A 98 2.68 6.04 11.86
CA GLN A 98 2.16 4.72 12.24
C GLN A 98 3.22 3.61 12.18
N GLU A 99 4.16 3.68 11.24
CA GLU A 99 5.30 2.75 11.17
C GLU A 99 6.19 2.83 12.42
N GLN A 100 6.31 4.03 13.01
CA GLN A 100 7.09 4.27 14.23
C GLN A 100 6.27 4.07 15.52
N ASN A 101 4.94 4.18 15.43
CA ASN A 101 4.02 4.14 16.55
C ASN A 101 2.96 3.05 16.34
N PRO A 102 3.33 1.76 16.46
CA PRO A 102 2.41 0.63 16.19
C PRO A 102 1.24 0.55 17.19
N LYS A 103 1.38 1.17 18.36
CA LYS A 103 0.33 1.31 19.38
C LYS A 103 0.03 2.80 19.54
N PRO A 104 -0.82 3.36 18.66
CA PRO A 104 -1.05 4.79 18.67
C PRO A 104 -1.82 5.19 19.93
N VAL A 105 -1.34 6.23 20.60
CA VAL A 105 -1.99 6.79 21.80
C VAL A 105 -2.12 8.29 21.63
N CYS A 106 -3.21 8.85 22.13
CA CYS A 106 -3.36 10.30 22.24
C CYS A 106 -2.32 10.83 23.24
N PHE A 107 -1.50 11.78 22.80
CA PHE A 107 -0.49 12.41 23.63
C PHE A 107 -1.09 13.13 24.85
N CYS A 108 -2.31 13.69 24.71
CA CYS A 108 -2.94 14.47 25.77
C CYS A 108 -3.66 13.63 26.83
N CYS A 109 -4.39 12.58 26.44
CA CYS A 109 -5.24 11.81 27.36
C CYS A 109 -5.01 10.30 27.37
N GLY A 110 -4.09 9.78 26.55
CA GLY A 110 -3.79 8.35 26.47
C GLY A 110 -4.85 7.51 25.74
N TYR A 111 -5.88 8.11 25.13
CA TYR A 111 -6.88 7.37 24.35
C TYR A 111 -6.23 6.60 23.18
N THR A 112 -6.58 5.33 23.00
CA THR A 112 -5.86 4.42 22.09
C THR A 112 -6.68 3.92 20.91
N GLN A 113 -8.01 4.05 20.95
CA GLN A 113 -8.88 3.40 19.96
C GLN A 113 -8.93 4.14 18.62
N HIS A 114 -8.96 5.48 18.66
CA HIS A 114 -8.96 6.31 17.47
C HIS A 114 -8.03 7.50 17.71
N VAL A 115 -6.87 7.42 17.06
CA VAL A 115 -5.80 8.42 17.13
C VAL A 115 -5.52 8.90 15.71
N GLU A 116 -5.57 10.22 15.54
CA GLU A 116 -5.26 10.93 14.33
C GLU A 116 -3.86 11.53 14.44
N VAL A 117 -3.18 11.64 13.31
CA VAL A 117 -1.85 12.26 13.24
C VAL A 117 -2.04 13.73 12.88
N CYS A 118 -1.62 14.58 13.80
CA CYS A 118 -1.65 16.03 13.67
C CYS A 118 -0.24 16.58 13.44
N HIS A 119 -0.13 17.65 12.66
CA HIS A 119 1.11 18.40 12.50
C HIS A 119 1.19 19.50 13.57
N ILE A 120 2.27 19.54 14.35
CA ILE A 120 2.47 20.56 15.40
C ILE A 120 2.60 21.95 14.79
N LYS A 121 3.46 22.08 13.77
CA LYS A 121 3.55 23.21 12.86
C LYS A 121 2.74 22.87 11.61
N SER A 122 1.73 23.69 11.30
CA SER A 122 0.81 23.46 10.18
C SER A 122 1.54 23.45 8.83
N ILE A 123 1.07 22.64 7.88
CA ILE A 123 1.65 22.57 6.51
C ILE A 123 1.68 23.96 5.84
N ALA A 124 0.67 24.79 6.07
CA ALA A 124 0.56 26.13 5.50
C ALA A 124 1.61 27.12 6.03
N SER A 125 2.22 26.83 7.19
CA SER A 125 3.24 27.69 7.80
C SER A 125 4.68 27.33 7.38
N PHE A 126 4.85 26.36 6.49
CA PHE A 126 6.14 26.04 5.87
C PHE A 126 6.34 26.83 4.58
N ASP A 127 7.60 27.15 4.29
CA ASP A 127 7.97 27.76 3.01
C ASP A 127 7.68 26.81 1.85
N ALA A 128 7.40 27.36 0.66
CA ALA A 128 7.08 26.57 -0.52
C ALA A 128 8.27 25.66 -0.97
N ALA A 129 9.50 26.05 -0.67
CA ALA A 129 10.70 25.25 -0.91
C ALA A 129 10.95 24.16 0.14
N ALA A 130 10.22 24.16 1.26
CA ALA A 130 10.35 23.14 2.28
C ALA A 130 10.02 21.76 1.70
N THR A 131 10.76 20.75 2.15
CA THR A 131 10.60 19.38 1.66
C THR A 131 9.50 18.64 2.43
N VAL A 132 8.90 17.62 1.82
CA VAL A 132 7.96 16.74 2.54
C VAL A 132 8.62 16.08 3.75
N ALA A 133 9.92 15.75 3.66
CA ALA A 133 10.65 15.16 4.78
C ALA A 133 10.73 16.11 5.97
N GLU A 134 10.94 17.41 5.74
CA GLU A 134 10.92 18.44 6.79
C GLU A 134 9.53 18.59 7.41
N VAL A 135 8.48 18.69 6.58
CA VAL A 135 7.10 18.86 7.06
C VAL A 135 6.63 17.63 7.85
N ASN A 136 6.98 16.43 7.39
CA ASN A 136 6.61 15.16 8.00
C ASN A 136 7.68 14.61 8.95
N ALA A 137 8.60 15.44 9.43
CA ALA A 137 9.58 15.05 10.42
C ALA A 137 8.86 14.50 11.67
N PRO A 138 9.36 13.43 12.31
CA PRO A 138 8.72 12.86 13.51
C PRO A 138 8.52 13.89 14.64
N SER A 139 9.43 14.87 14.75
CA SER A 139 9.33 15.99 15.70
C SER A 139 8.19 16.96 15.41
N ASN A 140 7.64 16.95 14.20
CA ASN A 140 6.50 17.78 13.79
C ASN A 140 5.17 17.01 13.79
N LEU A 141 5.15 15.74 14.21
CA LEU A 141 3.97 14.90 14.19
C LEU A 141 3.59 14.44 15.60
N VAL A 142 2.30 14.53 15.92
CA VAL A 142 1.76 14.09 17.21
C VAL A 142 0.49 13.27 17.01
N GLY A 143 0.30 12.22 17.81
CA GLY A 143 -0.93 11.45 17.85
C GLY A 143 -1.93 12.07 18.81
N LEU A 144 -3.13 12.41 18.35
CA LEU A 144 -4.21 12.98 19.16
C LEU A 144 -5.52 12.24 18.92
N CYS A 145 -6.40 12.15 19.91
CA CYS A 145 -7.78 11.72 19.65
C CYS A 145 -8.55 12.83 18.92
N PRO A 146 -9.70 12.54 18.28
CA PRO A 146 -10.44 13.54 17.49
C PRO A 146 -10.77 14.82 18.25
N ASN A 147 -11.11 14.72 19.54
CA ASN A 147 -11.43 15.88 20.37
C ASN A 147 -10.21 16.77 20.59
N HIS A 148 -9.10 16.21 21.09
CA HIS A 148 -7.88 16.98 21.33
C HIS A 148 -7.24 17.48 20.03
N HIS A 149 -7.40 16.75 18.92
CA HIS A 149 -6.96 17.21 17.61
C HIS A 149 -7.72 18.47 17.19
N TRP A 150 -9.06 18.45 17.33
CA TRP A 150 -9.89 19.62 17.04
C TRP A 150 -9.58 20.80 17.97
N GLU A 151 -9.37 20.56 19.26
CA GLU A 151 -9.00 21.61 20.22
C GLU A 151 -7.63 22.21 19.90
N PHE A 152 -6.67 21.39 19.49
CA PHE A 152 -5.32 21.84 19.12
C PHE A 152 -5.35 22.70 17.84
N ASP A 153 -6.02 22.23 16.79
CA ASP A 153 -6.15 22.97 15.52
C ASP A 153 -6.84 24.33 15.70
N ARG A 154 -7.69 24.47 16.73
CA ARG A 154 -8.38 25.73 17.07
C ARG A 154 -7.66 26.58 18.10
N GLY A 155 -6.47 26.17 18.57
CA GLY A 155 -5.70 26.89 19.59
C GLY A 155 -6.35 26.86 20.99
N LEU A 156 -7.29 25.96 21.24
CA LEU A 156 -7.94 25.75 22.54
C LEU A 156 -7.10 24.85 23.45
N LEU A 157 -6.28 23.98 22.86
CA LEU A 157 -5.36 23.09 23.56
C LEU A 157 -3.91 23.54 23.32
N ARG A 158 -3.14 23.68 24.41
CA ARG A 158 -1.68 23.82 24.35
C ARG A 158 -1.05 22.51 24.78
N LEU A 159 -0.20 21.94 23.93
CA LEU A 159 0.51 20.72 24.24
C LEU A 159 1.77 21.06 25.05
N PRO A 160 1.97 20.49 26.25
CA PRO A 160 3.16 20.79 27.05
C PRO A 160 4.44 20.42 26.28
N GLY A 161 5.36 21.39 26.14
CA GLY A 161 6.64 21.19 25.44
C GLY A 161 6.58 21.25 23.91
N LEU A 162 5.42 21.60 23.33
CA LEU A 162 5.22 21.76 21.89
C LEU A 162 4.49 23.09 21.63
N GLU A 163 5.24 24.11 21.23
CA GLU A 163 4.65 25.43 20.93
C GLU A 163 3.79 25.33 19.65
N PRO A 164 2.52 25.77 19.67
CA PRO A 164 1.67 25.76 18.49
C PRO A 164 2.22 26.74 17.44
N GLY A 165 2.22 26.31 16.17
CA GLY A 165 2.52 27.21 15.05
C GLY A 165 1.53 28.39 14.97
N PRO A 166 1.89 29.49 14.27
CA PRO A 166 1.01 30.64 14.14
C PRO A 166 -0.32 30.25 13.48
N ILE A 167 -1.42 30.69 14.10
CA ILE A 167 -2.77 30.60 13.54
C ILE A 167 -2.84 31.60 12.38
N VAL A 168 -3.07 31.10 11.16
CA VAL A 168 -3.31 31.91 9.95
C VAL A 168 -4.81 32.00 9.66
#